data_AF-A0A7W1KZB8-F1
#
_entry.id   AF-A0A7W1KZB8-F1
#
_cell.length_a   1.000
_cell.length_b   1.000
_cell.length_c   1.000
_cell.angle_alpha   90.00
_cell.angle_beta   90.00
_cell.angle_gamma   90.00
#
_symmetry.space_group_name_H-M   'P 1'
#
loop_
_entity.id
_entity.type
_entity.pdbx_description
1 polymer ?
#
loop_
_entity_poly.entity_id
_entity_poly.type
_entity_poly.pdbx_seq_one_letter_code
_entity_poly.pdbx_strand_id
1 'polypeptide(L)'
;MRFALLFAFTLLSSLQLQAQTPRERHERIRASVESGDYGTALNQLDQLRSANPAIFTVNNYDYLLGRLSERRGDTATAAAAYQAVAARHSLLSQYALWHLAQFARSTGNLLLER
;
A
#
# COMPACT_ATOMS: atom_id res chain seq x y z
N MET A 1 -50.18 5.98 -7.73
CA MET A 1 -49.01 6.15 -8.63
C MET A 1 -48.03 7.25 -8.20
N ARG A 2 -48.33 8.11 -7.21
CA ARG A 2 -47.39 9.16 -6.72
C ARG A 2 -46.37 8.68 -5.67
N PHE A 3 -46.66 7.61 -4.93
CA PHE A 3 -45.74 7.02 -3.95
C PHE A 3 -44.63 6.16 -4.55
N ALA A 4 -44.85 5.57 -5.75
CA ALA A 4 -43.85 4.75 -6.44
C ALA A 4 -42.67 5.58 -6.97
N LEU A 5 -42.90 6.85 -7.31
CA LEU A 5 -41.87 7.78 -7.78
C LEU A 5 -40.93 8.27 -6.66
N LEU A 6 -41.44 8.38 -5.43
CA LEU A 6 -40.62 8.78 -4.27
C LEU A 6 -39.72 7.64 -3.78
N PHE A 7 -40.17 6.39 -3.90
CA PHE A 7 -39.37 5.21 -3.50
C PHE A 7 -38.20 4.92 -4.47
N ALA A 8 -38.36 5.28 -5.75
CA ALA A 8 -37.30 5.16 -6.75
C ALA A 8 -36.18 6.20 -6.56
N PHE A 9 -36.48 7.36 -5.96
CA PHE A 9 -35.49 8.43 -5.74
C PHE A 9 -34.55 8.14 -4.56
N THR A 10 -35.03 7.43 -3.53
CA THR A 10 -34.23 7.08 -2.34
C THR A 10 -33.22 5.95 -2.56
N LEU A 11 -33.39 5.16 -3.62
CA LEU A 11 -32.49 4.04 -3.97
C LEU A 11 -31.25 4.47 -4.78
N LEU A 12 -31.23 5.69 -5.35
CA LEU A 12 -30.05 6.22 -6.06
C LEU A 12 -29.06 6.95 -5.14
N SER A 13 -29.47 7.36 -3.94
CA SER A 13 -28.62 8.15 -3.03
C SER A 13 -27.56 7.31 -2.29
N SER A 14 -27.68 5.99 -2.29
CA SER A 14 -26.73 5.07 -1.64
C SER A 14 -25.50 4.73 -2.49
N LEU A 15 -25.42 5.24 -3.73
CA LEU A 15 -24.22 5.18 -4.56
C LEU A 15 -23.37 6.44 -4.38
N GLN A 16 -23.06 6.82 -3.13
CA GLN A 16 -21.90 7.66 -2.89
C GLN A 16 -20.65 6.81 -3.11
N LEU A 17 -20.33 6.54 -4.37
CA LEU A 17 -18.96 6.33 -4.82
C LEU A 17 -18.20 7.58 -4.39
N GLN A 18 -17.61 7.53 -3.19
CA GLN A 18 -16.69 8.55 -2.73
C GLN A 18 -15.48 8.46 -3.65
N ALA A 19 -15.57 9.25 -4.73
CA ALA A 19 -14.51 9.82 -5.55
C ALA A 19 -13.40 10.45 -4.71
N GLN A 20 -12.75 9.73 -3.78
CA GLN A 20 -11.69 10.30 -2.96
C GLN A 20 -10.57 10.73 -3.89
N THR A 21 -10.22 12.00 -3.83
CA THR A 21 -9.14 12.53 -4.65
C THR A 21 -7.82 11.83 -4.30
N PRO A 22 -6.87 11.70 -5.25
CA PRO A 22 -5.55 11.15 -4.95
C PRO A 22 -4.86 11.85 -3.77
N ARG A 23 -5.08 13.16 -3.61
CA ARG A 23 -4.53 13.97 -2.52
C ARG A 23 -5.11 13.59 -1.15
N GLU A 24 -6.44 13.51 -1.03
CA GLU A 24 -7.08 13.12 0.24
C GLU A 24 -6.70 11.70 0.68
N ARG A 25 -6.49 10.81 -0.29
CA ARG A 25 -5.96 9.48 -0.01
C ARG A 25 -4.52 9.52 0.50
N HIS A 26 -3.66 10.31 -0.13
CA HIS A 26 -2.28 10.51 0.34
C HIS A 26 -2.23 11.03 1.78
N GLU A 27 -3.01 12.07 2.09
CA GLU A 27 -3.02 12.66 3.45
C GLU A 27 -3.52 11.67 4.50
N ARG A 28 -4.51 10.82 4.18
CA ARG A 28 -4.96 9.80 5.12
C ARG A 28 -3.92 8.70 5.35
N ILE A 29 -3.25 8.24 4.29
CA ILE A 29 -2.15 7.27 4.43
C ILE A 29 -1.07 7.86 5.31
N ARG A 30 -0.67 9.12 5.06
CA ARG A 30 0.31 9.84 5.86
C ARG A 30 -0.12 9.93 7.32
N ALA A 31 -1.35 10.39 7.58
CA ALA A 31 -1.86 10.54 8.95
C ALA A 31 -1.89 9.20 9.71
N SER A 32 -2.25 8.10 9.05
CA SER A 32 -2.19 6.75 9.65
C SER A 32 -0.76 6.31 9.97
N VAL A 33 0.21 6.64 9.10
CA VAL A 33 1.63 6.36 9.37
C VAL A 33 2.15 7.19 10.54
N GLU A 34 1.87 8.49 10.55
CA GLU A 34 2.32 9.43 11.59
C GLU A 34 1.73 9.13 12.97
N SER A 35 0.48 8.64 13.01
CA SER A 35 -0.17 8.20 14.25
C SER A 35 0.24 6.80 14.71
N GLY A 36 1.07 6.09 13.95
CA GLY A 36 1.48 4.72 14.25
C GLY A 36 0.43 3.65 13.95
N ASP A 37 -0.72 4.03 13.38
CA ASP A 37 -1.76 3.09 12.93
C ASP A 37 -1.37 2.45 11.58
N TYR A 38 -0.37 1.58 11.64
CA TYR A 38 0.13 0.86 10.48
C TYR A 38 -0.89 -0.12 9.90
N GLY A 39 -1.85 -0.59 10.70
CA GLY A 39 -2.92 -1.46 10.23
C GLY A 39 -3.82 -0.73 9.23
N THR A 40 -4.28 0.46 9.59
CA THR A 40 -5.08 1.30 8.69
C THR A 40 -4.27 1.75 7.48
N ALA A 41 -3.00 2.15 7.67
CA ALA A 41 -2.14 2.55 6.56
C ALA A 41 -1.97 1.41 5.53
N LEU A 42 -1.69 0.19 5.97
CA LEU A 42 -1.54 -0.97 5.10
C LEU A 42 -2.84 -1.31 4.34
N ASN A 43 -3.99 -1.25 5.00
CA ASN A 43 -5.28 -1.45 4.34
C ASN A 43 -5.54 -0.39 3.25
N GLN A 44 -5.22 0.88 3.52
CA GLN A 44 -5.36 1.94 2.52
C GLN A 44 -4.40 1.77 1.33
N LEU A 45 -3.18 1.29 1.59
CA LEU A 45 -2.19 0.99 0.55
C LEU A 45 -2.67 -0.16 -0.34
N ASP A 46 -3.24 -1.22 0.23
CA ASP A 46 -3.76 -2.35 -0.53
C ASP A 46 -4.97 -1.98 -1.39
N GLN A 47 -5.89 -1.20 -0.83
CA GLN A 47 -7.00 -0.62 -1.58
C GLN A 47 -6.52 0.26 -2.73
N LEU A 48 -5.48 1.09 -2.50
CA LEU A 48 -4.90 1.93 -3.55
C LEU A 48 -4.23 1.08 -4.63
N ARG A 49 -3.48 0.06 -4.25
CA ARG A 49 -2.84 -0.89 -5.16
C ARG A 49 -3.86 -1.53 -6.11
N SER A 50 -5.01 -1.92 -5.58
CA SER A 50 -6.08 -2.56 -6.35
C SER A 50 -6.85 -1.56 -7.22
N ALA A 51 -7.20 -0.39 -6.67
CA ALA A 51 -8.04 0.60 -7.36
C ALA A 51 -7.28 1.43 -8.41
N ASN A 52 -6.00 1.74 -8.16
CA ASN A 52 -5.19 2.53 -9.07
C ASN A 52 -3.70 2.13 -8.99
N PRO A 53 -3.32 0.99 -9.62
CA PRO A 53 -1.95 0.47 -9.61
C PRO A 53 -0.91 1.48 -10.10
N ALA A 54 -1.25 2.30 -11.10
CA ALA A 54 -0.32 3.30 -11.63
C ALA A 54 0.04 4.37 -10.59
N ILE A 55 -0.96 4.91 -9.88
CA ILE A 55 -0.74 5.85 -8.78
C ILE A 55 0.01 5.19 -7.62
N PHE A 56 -0.30 3.93 -7.32
CA PHE A 56 0.41 3.15 -6.32
C PHE A 56 1.91 3.09 -6.61
N THR A 57 2.28 2.70 -7.83
CA THR A 57 3.67 2.51 -8.24
C THR A 57 4.42 3.82 -8.42
N VAL A 58 3.85 4.83 -9.07
CA VAL A 58 4.56 6.10 -9.37
C VAL A 58 4.93 6.85 -8.10
N ASN A 59 4.13 6.71 -7.04
CA ASN A 59 4.38 7.32 -5.73
C ASN A 59 5.22 6.43 -4.79
N ASN A 60 5.73 5.29 -5.27
CA ASN A 60 6.53 4.34 -4.49
C ASN A 60 5.83 3.82 -3.22
N TYR A 61 4.52 3.63 -3.28
CA TYR A 61 3.76 3.08 -2.15
C TYR A 61 4.05 1.60 -1.89
N ASP A 62 4.61 0.88 -2.87
CA ASP A 62 5.22 -0.44 -2.69
C ASP A 62 6.37 -0.40 -1.68
N TYR A 63 7.24 0.61 -1.76
CA TYR A 63 8.31 0.77 -0.77
C TYR A 63 7.78 1.06 0.63
N LEU A 64 6.77 1.95 0.74
CA LEU A 64 6.13 2.24 2.03
C LEU A 64 5.45 0.98 2.60
N LEU A 65 4.74 0.22 1.78
CA LEU A 65 4.14 -1.05 2.15
C LEU A 65 5.20 -2.00 2.73
N GLY A 66 6.37 -2.08 2.09
CA GLY A 66 7.52 -2.83 2.59
C GLY A 66 7.96 -2.38 3.98
N ARG A 67 8.21 -1.08 4.16
CA ARG A 67 8.64 -0.51 5.45
C ARG A 67 7.65 -0.77 6.59
N LEU A 68 6.35 -0.61 6.31
CA LEU A 68 5.31 -0.80 7.33
C LEU A 68 5.12 -2.29 7.67
N SER A 69 5.19 -3.17 6.67
CA SER A 69 5.09 -4.62 6.89
C SER A 69 6.28 -5.13 7.71
N GLU A 70 7.49 -4.68 7.38
CA GLU A 70 8.70 -5.00 8.14
C GLU A 70 8.61 -4.55 9.60
N ARG A 71 8.14 -3.32 9.84
CA ARG A 71 7.93 -2.81 11.21
C ARG A 71 6.93 -3.64 12.02
N ARG A 72 5.98 -4.29 11.36
CA ARG A 72 5.00 -5.19 11.99
C ARG A 72 5.48 -6.64 12.11
N GLY A 73 6.70 -6.95 11.62
CA GLY A 73 7.24 -8.30 11.60
C GLY A 73 6.73 -9.17 10.46
N ASP A 74 5.95 -8.62 9.52
CA ASP A 74 5.54 -9.33 8.31
C ASP A 74 6.64 -9.24 7.25
N THR A 75 7.67 -10.07 7.44
CA THR A 75 8.85 -10.10 6.58
C THR A 75 8.54 -10.65 5.18
N ALA A 76 7.54 -11.51 5.04
CA ALA A 76 7.13 -12.06 3.75
C ALA A 76 6.53 -10.98 2.85
N THR A 77 5.56 -10.23 3.37
CA THR A 77 4.97 -9.10 2.65
C THR A 77 6.01 -8.01 2.39
N ALA A 78 6.88 -7.74 3.37
CA ALA A 78 7.96 -6.77 3.19
C ALA A 78 8.92 -7.15 2.06
N ALA A 79 9.38 -8.40 2.03
CA ALA A 79 10.30 -8.91 1.01
C ALA A 79 9.68 -8.82 -0.40
N ALA A 80 8.42 -9.25 -0.55
CA ALA A 80 7.72 -9.16 -1.83
C ALA A 80 7.60 -7.71 -2.32
N ALA A 81 7.32 -6.78 -1.40
CA ALA A 81 7.23 -5.36 -1.74
C ALA A 81 8.58 -4.78 -2.19
N TYR A 82 9.66 -5.09 -1.48
CA TYR A 82 11.00 -4.65 -1.85
C TYR A 82 11.48 -5.26 -3.18
N GLN A 83 11.15 -6.54 -3.44
CA GLN A 83 11.44 -7.18 -4.72
C GLN A 83 10.74 -6.44 -5.87
N ALA A 84 9.46 -6.07 -5.70
CA ALA A 84 8.73 -5.29 -6.71
C ALA A 84 9.38 -3.91 -6.97
N VAL A 85 9.81 -3.21 -5.91
CA VAL A 85 10.52 -1.92 -6.03
C VAL A 85 11.83 -2.08 -6.81
N ALA A 86 12.62 -3.11 -6.47
CA ALA A 86 13.91 -3.37 -7.11
C ALA A 86 13.76 -3.80 -8.58
N ALA A 87 12.80 -4.67 -8.88
CA ALA A 87 12.59 -5.22 -10.23
C ALA A 87 12.21 -4.16 -11.27
N ARG A 88 11.54 -3.08 -10.85
CA ARG A 88 11.15 -1.97 -11.74
C ARG A 88 12.16 -0.83 -11.79
N HIS A 89 13.34 -0.99 -11.18
CA HIS A 89 14.40 0.02 -11.13
C HIS A 89 13.93 1.39 -10.58
N SER A 90 13.12 1.37 -9.52
CA SER A 90 12.78 2.59 -8.77
C SER A 90 14.04 3.33 -8.28
N LEU A 91 13.95 4.64 -8.05
CA LEU A 91 14.95 5.40 -7.31
C LEU A 91 15.24 4.82 -5.91
N LEU A 92 14.28 4.08 -5.34
CA LEU A 92 14.41 3.42 -4.03
C LEU A 92 14.97 1.99 -4.12
N SER A 93 15.36 1.52 -5.31
CA SER A 93 15.81 0.12 -5.52
C SER A 93 17.01 -0.25 -4.66
N GLN A 94 17.99 0.66 -4.49
CA GLN A 94 19.17 0.37 -3.67
C GLN A 94 18.80 0.15 -2.20
N TYR A 95 17.86 0.94 -1.68
CA TYR A 95 17.33 0.76 -0.33
C TYR A 95 16.52 -0.54 -0.20
N ALA A 96 15.68 -0.84 -1.18
CA ALA A 96 14.92 -2.09 -1.21
C ALA A 96 15.85 -3.32 -1.23
N LEU A 97 16.90 -3.30 -2.05
CA LEU A 97 17.92 -4.36 -2.10
C LEU A 97 18.69 -4.47 -0.79
N TRP A 98 19.01 -3.35 -0.14
CA TRP A 98 19.62 -3.36 1.18
C TRP A 98 18.74 -4.08 2.21
N HIS A 99 17.44 -3.78 2.26
CA HIS A 99 16.51 -4.49 3.14
C HIS A 99 16.40 -5.99 2.83
N LEU A 100 16.35 -6.36 1.54
CA LEU A 100 16.35 -7.76 1.13
C LEU A 100 17.63 -8.50 1.57
N ALA A 101 18.79 -7.86 1.43
CA ALA A 101 20.05 -8.41 1.91
C ALA A 101 20.03 -8.57 3.44
N GLN A 102 19.45 -7.63 4.19
CA GLN A 102 19.27 -7.77 5.64
C GLN A 102 18.39 -8.97 6.00
N PHE A 103 17.29 -9.19 5.29
CA PHE A 103 16.44 -10.38 5.49
C PHE A 103 17.20 -11.68 5.17
N ALA A 104 17.92 -11.73 4.06
CA ALA A 104 18.74 -12.89 3.68
C ALA A 104 19.83 -13.21 4.71
N ARG A 105 20.49 -12.18 5.26
CA ARG A 105 21.48 -12.34 6.33
C ARG A 105 20.86 -12.83 7.63
N SER A 106 19.70 -12.28 8.02
CA SER A 106 19.00 -12.67 9.25
C SER A 106 18.51 -14.11 9.25
N THR A 107 18.27 -14.69 8.07
CA THR A 107 17.81 -16.07 7.89
C THR A 107 18.95 -17.08 7.78
N GLY A 108 20.21 -16.64 7.87
CA GLY A 108 21.37 -17.53 7.95
C GLY A 108 21.90 -18.04 6.61
N ASN A 109 21.61 -17.37 5.49
CA ASN A 109 22.12 -17.79 4.18
C ASN A 109 23.51 -17.20 3.86
N LEU A 110 24.47 -17.36 4.80
CA LEU A 110 25.86 -16.88 4.68
C LEU A 110 26.73 -17.72 3.73
N LEU A 111 26.16 -18.71 3.04
CA LEU A 111 26.88 -19.56 2.07
C LEU A 111 26.87 -19.00 0.63
N LEU A 112 26.07 -17.97 0.35
CA LEU A 112 25.99 -17.31 -0.96
C LEU A 112 26.87 -16.05 -1.09
N GLU A 113 27.61 -15.66 -0.03
CA GLU A 113 28.50 -14.49 -0.04
C GLU A 113 29.97 -14.85 -0.37
N ARG A 114 30.25 -16.00 -1.02
CA ARG A 114 31.62 -16.40 -1.43
C ARG A 114 31.72 -16.61 -2.93
#